data_AF-A0A060SMP9-F1
#
_entry.id   AF-A0A060SMP9-F1
#
_cell.length_a   1.000
_cell.length_b   1.000
_cell.length_c   1.000
_cell.angle_alpha   90.00
_cell.angle_beta   90.00
_cell.angle_gamma   90.00
#
_symmetry.space_group_name_H-M   'P 1'
#
loop_
_entity.id
_entity.type
_entity.pdbx_description
1 polymer ?
#
loop_
_entity_poly.entity_id
_entity_poly.type
_entity_poly.pdbx_seq_one_letter_code
_entity_poly.pdbx_strand_id
1 'polypeptide(L)'
;MDSCPPIIIEPAIRDSWTTLDAATRAALVAMFASRREQTAGHAAPLPAVATSQPAHFQAGMPPPRGNPYGDDGATAAIRRRRLSSGGSYVIIDPALQADDEAPSVGEYTELLSKNNELEARVRTLESHISMRAGQTCDGRTSGYSARGGRHRRRVPRRGQPHAAGEAELSTSADEDEDYAAVFQPDLTAQKNETDALMLVQQDVQSLSPMQKKALSKIQSSVTASFRETTGVLTTDQPWPKWSDGTEFPGMAVNFEATVEHRTNRALFRRVAEVALQDLKKHASVHADWMNAPDVKLTLGLLYEVAKRTFRGFKRKCSNLLKATAMYVEKHGIDPTPLIVQEMMSDEASGPEDEETELKADWKRRMAERVGITNRSDAQLEKMVFFEVVHPNWRSEALTAILHELWDLFWAAVSTRTARAMTPRVTGTERTSDDPPQFAPYNFGVNRTWYDRYKDTATHRIALKDWLKYPDPVGFGENQAAPQNPEDDGVPSSAP
;
A
#
# COMPACT_ATOMS: atom_id res chain seq x y z
N MET A 1 -5.35 20.64 49.14
CA MET A 1 -4.75 20.59 47.79
C MET A 1 -5.14 19.26 47.19
N ASP A 2 -5.90 19.26 46.11
CA ASP A 2 -6.39 18.02 45.48
C ASP A 2 -5.20 17.30 44.82
N SER A 3 -4.74 16.24 45.48
CA SER A 3 -3.63 15.42 44.99
C SER A 3 -4.11 14.59 43.78
N CYS A 4 -3.25 14.40 42.77
CA CYS A 4 -3.59 13.59 41.60
C CYS A 4 -3.89 12.13 42.01
N PRO A 5 -5.08 11.59 41.67
CA PRO A 5 -5.45 10.22 42.02
C PRO A 5 -4.43 9.19 41.51
N PRO A 6 -4.14 8.13 42.28
CA PRO A 6 -3.14 7.12 41.91
C PRO A 6 -3.53 6.32 40.65
N ILE A 7 -4.79 6.37 40.22
CA ILE A 7 -5.28 5.70 39.00
C ILE A 7 -4.75 6.36 37.71
N ILE A 8 -4.29 7.62 37.79
CA ILE A 8 -3.70 8.34 36.68
C ILE A 8 -2.19 8.12 36.69
N ILE A 9 -1.73 7.23 35.83
CA ILE A 9 -0.32 6.82 35.73
C ILE A 9 0.50 7.68 34.76
N GLU A 10 -0.15 8.47 33.91
CA GLU A 10 0.51 9.28 32.88
C GLU A 10 1.26 10.49 33.49
N PRO A 11 2.60 10.58 33.40
CA PRO A 11 3.39 11.62 34.07
C PRO A 11 2.97 13.05 33.67
N ALA A 12 2.71 13.30 32.39
CA ALA A 12 2.31 14.62 31.90
C ALA A 12 0.98 15.12 32.50
N ILE A 13 0.04 14.20 32.78
CA ILE A 13 -1.24 14.54 33.41
C ILE A 13 -1.04 14.77 34.91
N ARG A 14 -0.14 14.01 35.55
CA ARG A 14 0.21 14.20 36.97
C ARG A 14 0.87 15.54 37.22
N ASP A 15 1.80 15.94 36.36
CA ASP A 15 2.53 17.22 36.45
C ASP A 15 1.62 18.44 36.22
N SER A 16 0.59 18.29 35.38
CA SER A 16 -0.39 19.34 35.09
C SER A 16 -1.65 19.30 35.97
N TRP A 17 -1.78 18.35 36.90
CA TRP A 17 -3.03 18.07 37.61
C TRP A 17 -3.64 19.28 38.33
N THR A 18 -2.79 20.11 38.95
CA THR A 18 -3.22 21.31 39.68
C THR A 18 -3.66 22.45 38.75
N THR A 19 -3.26 22.41 37.47
CA THR A 19 -3.59 23.43 36.46
C THR A 19 -4.87 23.12 35.67
N LEU A 20 -5.33 21.87 35.70
CA LEU A 20 -6.57 21.46 35.05
C LEU A 20 -7.79 22.02 35.78
N ASP A 21 -8.86 22.33 35.06
CA ASP A 21 -10.13 22.69 35.68
C ASP A 21 -10.82 21.45 36.30
N ALA A 22 -11.82 21.70 37.15
CA ALA A 22 -12.51 20.63 37.88
C ALA A 22 -13.26 19.64 36.97
N ALA A 23 -13.82 20.10 35.84
CA ALA A 23 -14.55 19.25 34.91
C ALA A 23 -13.58 18.31 34.17
N THR A 24 -12.44 18.84 33.72
CA THR A 24 -11.38 18.05 33.07
C THR A 24 -10.79 17.01 34.03
N ARG A 25 -10.56 17.37 35.31
CA ARG A 25 -10.14 16.39 36.33
C ARG A 25 -11.16 15.28 36.53
N ALA A 26 -12.46 15.61 36.63
CA ALA A 26 -13.52 14.62 36.79
C ALA A 26 -13.62 13.66 35.58
N ALA A 27 -13.52 14.19 34.36
CA ALA A 27 -13.55 13.40 33.14
C ALA A 27 -12.36 12.42 33.05
N LEU A 28 -11.15 12.88 33.41
CA LEU A 28 -9.97 12.02 33.45
C LEU A 28 -10.12 10.89 34.47
N VAL A 29 -10.61 11.17 35.68
CA VAL A 29 -10.85 10.12 36.69
C VAL A 29 -11.85 9.09 36.19
N ALA A 30 -12.97 9.52 35.59
CA ALA A 30 -13.97 8.61 35.04
C ALA A 30 -13.39 7.72 33.93
N MET A 31 -12.63 8.31 32.99
CA MET A 31 -12.00 7.58 31.89
C MET A 31 -11.04 6.49 32.38
N PHE A 32 -10.20 6.80 33.37
CA PHE A 32 -9.26 5.82 33.93
C PHE A 32 -9.96 4.77 34.82
N ALA A 33 -11.05 5.13 35.50
CA ALA A 33 -11.86 4.18 36.28
C ALA A 33 -12.54 3.12 35.38
N SER A 34 -13.18 3.55 34.28
CA SER A 34 -13.83 2.63 33.34
C SER A 34 -12.85 1.67 32.65
N ARG A 35 -11.61 2.10 32.41
CA ARG A 35 -10.57 1.26 31.81
C ARG A 35 -10.09 0.14 32.77
N ARG A 36 -10.22 0.33 34.08
CA ARG A 36 -9.85 -0.67 35.09
C ARG A 36 -10.92 -1.76 35.24
N GLU A 37 -12.20 -1.40 35.09
CA GLU A 37 -13.29 -2.38 35.16
C GLU A 37 -13.28 -3.34 33.95
N GLN A 38 -12.84 -2.87 32.78
CA GLN A 38 -12.69 -3.72 31.58
C GLN A 38 -11.57 -4.76 31.70
N THR A 39 -10.57 -4.53 32.55
CA THR A 39 -9.44 -5.46 32.74
C THR A 39 -9.63 -6.41 33.93
N ALA A 40 -10.52 -6.10 34.86
CA ALA A 40 -10.77 -6.92 36.05
C ALA A 40 -11.80 -8.06 35.84
N GLY A 41 -12.51 -8.10 34.72
CA GLY A 41 -13.65 -9.00 34.48
C GLY A 41 -13.33 -10.45 34.07
N HIS A 42 -12.09 -10.93 34.12
CA HIS A 42 -11.70 -12.26 33.57
C HIS A 42 -10.94 -13.21 34.50
N ALA A 43 -10.92 -12.95 35.81
CA ALA A 43 -10.34 -13.90 36.78
C ALA A 43 -11.43 -14.72 37.48
N ALA A 44 -11.90 -15.78 36.83
CA ALA A 44 -12.60 -16.88 37.52
C ALA A 44 -11.58 -17.81 38.19
N PRO A 45 -11.83 -18.33 39.41
CA PRO A 45 -10.88 -19.19 40.10
C PRO A 45 -10.90 -20.61 39.51
N LEU A 46 -9.73 -21.10 39.10
CA LEU A 46 -9.53 -22.48 38.66
C LEU A 46 -9.68 -23.47 39.83
N PRO A 47 -10.33 -24.64 39.64
CA PRO A 47 -10.39 -25.68 40.65
C PRO A 47 -9.06 -26.45 40.75
N ALA A 48 -8.78 -26.92 41.97
CA ALA A 48 -7.56 -27.63 42.35
C ALA A 48 -7.38 -28.97 41.60
N VAL A 49 -6.15 -29.17 41.09
CA VAL A 49 -5.68 -30.41 40.46
C VAL A 49 -5.29 -31.41 41.53
N ALA A 50 -5.97 -32.57 41.56
CA ALA A 50 -5.54 -33.75 42.31
C ALA A 50 -4.73 -34.68 41.39
N THR A 51 -3.52 -35.00 41.83
CA THR A 51 -2.59 -35.97 41.24
C THR A 51 -3.03 -37.41 41.49
N SER A 52 -3.18 -38.20 40.43
CA SER A 52 -3.07 -39.67 40.49
C SER A 52 -2.56 -40.23 39.16
N GLN A 53 -1.40 -40.89 39.17
CA GLN A 53 -0.96 -41.85 38.15
C GLN A 53 -1.26 -43.30 38.63
N PRO A 54 -0.92 -44.37 37.86
CA PRO A 54 -1.68 -44.86 36.71
C PRO A 54 -2.04 -46.36 36.87
N ALA A 55 -3.03 -46.85 36.12
CA ALA A 55 -3.27 -48.29 35.98
C ALA A 55 -3.08 -48.72 34.53
N HIS A 56 -2.16 -49.67 34.37
CA HIS A 56 -2.00 -50.55 33.21
C HIS A 56 -3.33 -51.19 32.79
N PHE A 57 -3.64 -51.22 31.49
CA PHE A 57 -4.13 -52.40 30.79
C PHE A 57 -3.87 -52.30 29.27
N GLN A 58 -3.82 -53.47 28.67
CA GLN A 58 -3.09 -53.86 27.48
C GLN A 58 -4.04 -54.19 26.32
N ALA A 59 -3.50 -54.18 25.10
CA ALA A 59 -3.92 -54.92 23.91
C ALA A 59 -5.10 -54.38 23.07
N GLY A 60 -4.74 -53.83 21.89
CA GLY A 60 -4.97 -54.52 20.62
C GLY A 60 -6.27 -54.19 19.88
N MET A 61 -6.16 -53.42 18.79
CA MET A 61 -6.94 -53.58 17.55
C MET A 61 -6.20 -52.93 16.36
N PRO A 62 -6.10 -53.59 15.19
CA PRO A 62 -5.40 -53.09 14.02
C PRO A 62 -6.26 -52.13 13.16
N PRO A 63 -5.66 -51.25 12.34
CA PRO A 63 -6.39 -50.31 11.51
C PRO A 63 -7.05 -50.98 10.29
N PRO A 64 -8.18 -50.43 9.81
CA PRO A 64 -8.89 -50.96 8.64
C PRO A 64 -8.06 -50.77 7.36
N ARG A 65 -7.75 -51.90 6.71
CA ARG A 65 -7.30 -51.95 5.32
C ARG A 65 -8.54 -51.94 4.42
N GLY A 66 -8.73 -50.87 3.66
CA GLY A 66 -9.77 -50.78 2.63
C GLY A 66 -9.37 -49.76 1.57
N ASN A 67 -8.85 -50.27 0.46
CA ASN A 67 -8.56 -49.51 -0.76
C ASN A 67 -9.82 -49.55 -1.65
N PRO A 68 -10.53 -48.43 -1.89
CA PRO A 68 -11.79 -48.45 -2.66
C PRO A 68 -11.60 -48.40 -4.19
N TYR A 69 -10.39 -48.56 -4.72
CA TYR A 69 -10.17 -48.59 -6.17
C TYR A 69 -9.47 -49.89 -6.57
N GLY A 70 -10.30 -50.94 -6.67
CA GLY A 70 -10.02 -52.11 -7.47
C GLY A 70 -10.36 -51.81 -8.93
N ASP A 71 -9.36 -52.01 -9.77
CA ASP A 71 -9.32 -51.91 -11.22
C ASP A 71 -10.17 -53.02 -11.86
N ASP A 72 -10.85 -52.72 -12.97
CA ASP A 72 -11.15 -53.66 -14.07
C ASP A 72 -11.78 -52.90 -15.24
N GLY A 73 -11.04 -52.81 -16.35
CA GLY A 73 -11.60 -52.30 -17.61
C GLY A 73 -10.58 -51.87 -18.66
N ALA A 74 -9.82 -52.83 -19.18
CA ALA A 74 -8.82 -52.67 -20.24
C ALA A 74 -9.33 -51.97 -21.51
N THR A 75 -8.52 -51.08 -22.10
CA THR A 75 -8.07 -51.14 -23.52
C THR A 75 -6.99 -50.10 -23.86
N ALA A 76 -5.97 -50.57 -24.58
CA ALA A 76 -5.12 -49.86 -25.53
C ALA A 76 -4.16 -48.73 -25.06
N ALA A 77 -2.98 -49.18 -24.62
CA ALA A 77 -1.64 -48.69 -24.94
C ALA A 77 -1.45 -47.35 -25.70
N ILE A 78 -0.99 -46.31 -25.00
CA ILE A 78 0.05 -45.38 -25.50
C ILE A 78 1.03 -45.07 -24.36
N ARG A 79 2.29 -45.51 -24.53
CA ARG A 79 3.42 -45.15 -23.67
C ARG A 79 3.74 -43.65 -23.82
N ARG A 80 3.58 -42.86 -22.76
CA ARG A 80 4.39 -41.63 -22.55
C ARG A 80 4.95 -41.62 -21.13
N ARG A 81 6.28 -41.57 -21.05
CA ARG A 81 7.04 -41.36 -19.80
C ARG A 81 6.57 -40.05 -19.16
N ARG A 82 6.09 -40.13 -17.92
CA ARG A 82 5.90 -38.99 -17.03
C ARG A 82 7.22 -38.77 -16.30
N LEU A 83 7.87 -37.63 -16.55
CA LEU A 83 8.82 -37.03 -15.61
C LEU A 83 8.23 -35.71 -15.13
N SER A 84 8.44 -35.49 -13.84
CA SER A 84 7.97 -34.42 -12.98
C SER A 84 8.46 -33.03 -13.40
N SER A 85 7.54 -32.07 -13.54
CA SER A 85 7.59 -30.72 -12.94
C SER A 85 6.53 -29.83 -13.60
N GLY A 86 5.66 -29.22 -12.80
CA GLY A 86 4.60 -28.33 -13.26
C GLY A 86 5.16 -26.97 -13.63
N GLY A 87 5.44 -26.77 -14.93
CA GLY A 87 5.60 -25.47 -15.56
C GLY A 87 4.40 -25.17 -16.45
N SER A 88 3.73 -24.04 -16.22
CA SER A 88 2.62 -23.55 -17.03
C SER A 88 3.12 -23.22 -18.44
N TYR A 89 2.75 -24.03 -19.44
CA TYR A 89 2.96 -23.70 -20.85
C TYR A 89 1.85 -22.78 -21.35
N VAL A 90 2.24 -21.66 -21.96
CA VAL A 90 1.40 -20.89 -22.86
C VAL A 90 1.23 -21.71 -24.14
N ILE A 91 -0.01 -22.13 -24.44
CA ILE A 91 -0.35 -22.70 -25.74
C ILE A 91 -0.76 -21.54 -26.63
N ILE A 92 0.07 -21.27 -27.64
CA ILE A 92 -0.24 -20.35 -28.74
C ILE A 92 -1.20 -21.08 -29.68
N ASP A 93 -2.31 -20.42 -29.99
CA ASP A 93 -3.37 -20.91 -30.86
C ASP A 93 -2.89 -20.94 -32.34
N PRO A 94 -2.94 -22.08 -33.06
CA PRO A 94 -2.44 -22.19 -34.44
C PRO A 94 -3.28 -21.43 -35.48
N ALA A 95 -4.40 -20.80 -35.08
CA ALA A 95 -5.33 -20.14 -36.00
C ALA A 95 -5.10 -18.63 -36.18
N LEU A 96 -4.04 -18.06 -35.58
CA LEU A 96 -3.69 -16.62 -35.65
C LEU A 96 -2.42 -16.35 -36.46
N GLN A 97 -2.08 -17.22 -37.42
CA GLN A 97 -0.86 -17.13 -38.23
C GLN A 97 -1.15 -16.75 -39.69
N ALA A 98 -1.90 -15.66 -39.88
CA ALA A 98 -1.96 -14.95 -41.15
C ALA A 98 -1.81 -13.46 -40.83
N ASP A 99 -0.77 -12.84 -41.38
CA ASP A 99 -0.40 -11.42 -41.34
C ASP A 99 0.62 -10.94 -40.29
N ASP A 100 1.48 -11.83 -39.76
CA ASP A 100 2.80 -11.44 -39.24
C ASP A 100 3.86 -11.80 -40.29
N GLU A 101 4.05 -10.91 -41.26
CA GLU A 101 5.20 -10.97 -42.16
C GLU A 101 6.46 -10.74 -41.31
N ALA A 102 7.17 -11.82 -40.99
CA ALA A 102 8.44 -11.74 -40.30
C ALA A 102 9.34 -10.73 -41.04
N PRO A 103 10.00 -9.79 -40.33
CA PRO A 103 10.84 -8.79 -40.97
C PRO A 103 11.83 -9.51 -41.88
N SER A 104 11.91 -9.05 -43.13
CA SER A 104 12.70 -9.77 -44.12
C SER A 104 14.13 -9.90 -43.62
N VAL A 105 14.84 -10.95 -44.01
CA VAL A 105 16.25 -11.14 -43.64
C VAL A 105 17.11 -9.89 -43.98
N GLY A 106 16.67 -9.09 -44.95
CA GLY A 106 17.24 -7.77 -45.27
C GLY A 106 17.03 -6.71 -44.18
N GLU A 107 15.85 -6.63 -43.57
CA GLU A 107 15.57 -5.66 -42.49
C GLU A 107 16.31 -6.01 -41.20
N TYR A 108 16.43 -7.31 -40.90
CA TYR A 108 17.19 -7.77 -39.73
C TYR A 108 18.70 -7.49 -39.89
N THR A 109 19.24 -7.65 -41.11
CA THR A 109 20.64 -7.32 -41.39
C THR A 109 20.91 -5.81 -41.37
N GLU A 110 19.96 -4.99 -41.82
CA GLU A 110 20.04 -3.53 -41.71
C GLU A 110 20.00 -3.05 -40.24
N LEU A 111 19.13 -3.64 -39.42
CA LEU A 111 19.06 -3.36 -37.98
C LEU A 111 20.36 -3.75 -37.24
N LEU A 112 20.93 -4.90 -37.57
CA LEU A 112 22.24 -5.32 -37.03
C LEU A 112 23.36 -4.36 -37.46
N SER A 113 23.34 -3.89 -38.70
CA SER A 113 24.32 -2.92 -39.19
C SER A 113 24.23 -1.58 -38.43
N LYS A 114 23.01 -1.04 -38.27
CA LYS A 114 22.76 0.19 -37.51
C LYS A 114 23.15 0.04 -36.04
N ASN A 115 22.92 -1.13 -35.44
CA ASN A 115 23.32 -1.38 -34.05
C ASN A 115 24.85 -1.39 -33.89
N ASN A 116 25.57 -2.04 -34.81
CA ASN A 116 27.03 -2.03 -34.82
C ASN A 116 27.61 -0.61 -35.04
N GLU A 117 26.96 0.22 -35.87
CA GLU A 117 27.34 1.62 -36.06
C GLU A 117 27.15 2.45 -34.79
N LEU A 118 26.03 2.25 -34.08
CA LEU A 118 25.76 2.92 -32.81
C LEU A 118 26.79 2.53 -31.74
N GLU A 119 27.11 1.24 -31.61
CA GLU A 119 28.16 0.79 -30.69
C GLU A 119 29.53 1.42 -31.01
N ALA A 120 29.87 1.57 -32.30
CA ALA A 120 31.11 2.24 -32.69
C ALA A 120 31.13 3.74 -32.34
N ARG A 121 29.98 4.43 -32.49
CA ARG A 121 29.84 5.85 -32.09
C ARG A 121 29.93 6.03 -30.58
N VAL A 122 29.35 5.12 -29.80
CA VAL A 122 29.45 5.12 -28.33
C VAL A 122 30.91 4.97 -27.90
N ARG A 123 31.65 3.98 -28.44
CA ARG A 123 33.08 3.80 -28.13
C ARG A 123 33.93 5.02 -28.49
N THR A 124 33.57 5.73 -29.57
CA THR A 124 34.27 6.96 -29.99
C THR A 124 33.98 8.12 -29.03
N LEU A 125 32.75 8.23 -28.53
CA LEU A 125 32.40 9.25 -27.52
C LEU A 125 33.06 8.97 -26.18
N GLU A 126 33.11 7.71 -25.75
CA GLU A 126 33.80 7.30 -24.52
C GLU A 126 35.30 7.60 -24.59
N SER A 127 35.95 7.38 -25.74
CA SER A 127 37.36 7.74 -25.91
C SER A 127 37.59 9.26 -25.87
N HIS A 128 36.68 10.07 -26.43
CA HIS A 128 36.76 11.53 -26.37
C HIS A 128 36.55 12.08 -24.95
N ILE A 129 35.65 11.47 -24.17
CA ILE A 129 35.42 11.85 -22.77
C ILE A 129 36.65 11.50 -21.93
N SER A 130 37.24 10.32 -22.14
CA SER A 130 38.46 9.88 -21.45
C SER A 130 39.66 10.78 -21.76
N MET A 131 39.79 11.28 -23.00
CA MET A 131 40.86 12.22 -23.36
C MET A 131 40.67 13.65 -22.81
N ARG A 132 39.44 14.10 -22.54
CA ARG A 132 39.18 15.44 -21.98
C ARG A 132 39.41 15.54 -20.47
N ALA A 133 39.41 14.42 -19.75
CA ALA A 133 39.66 14.40 -18.31
C ALA A 133 41.13 14.66 -17.92
N GLY A 134 42.07 14.67 -18.88
CA GLY A 134 43.51 14.84 -18.62
C GLY A 134 44.08 16.24 -18.84
N GLN A 135 43.29 17.24 -19.24
CA GLN A 135 43.81 18.54 -19.65
C GLN A 135 43.48 19.64 -18.62
N THR A 136 44.22 19.65 -17.51
CA THR A 136 44.23 20.78 -16.56
C THR A 136 44.89 22.00 -17.21
N CYS A 137 44.10 23.03 -17.46
CA CYS A 137 44.55 24.34 -17.89
C CYS A 137 45.06 25.15 -16.69
N ASP A 138 46.37 25.34 -16.65
CA ASP A 138 47.01 26.40 -15.89
C ASP A 138 46.64 27.78 -16.46
N GLY A 139 46.26 28.72 -15.60
CA GLY A 139 46.54 30.13 -15.86
C GLY A 139 45.45 31.15 -15.55
N ARG A 140 45.73 31.92 -14.49
CA ARG A 140 45.45 33.36 -14.30
C ARG A 140 44.02 33.82 -14.02
N THR A 141 43.83 34.31 -12.80
CA THR A 141 43.17 35.61 -12.57
C THR A 141 43.78 36.33 -11.36
N SER A 142 44.41 37.47 -11.66
CA SER A 142 44.60 38.64 -10.81
C SER A 142 43.22 39.13 -10.34
N GLY A 143 42.93 39.57 -9.12
CA GLY A 143 43.71 40.32 -8.15
C GLY A 143 43.03 41.67 -7.94
N TYR A 144 42.09 41.78 -6.98
CA TYR A 144 41.68 43.05 -6.36
C TYR A 144 41.22 42.84 -4.89
N SER A 145 42.08 43.34 -4.00
CA SER A 145 41.87 43.95 -2.67
C SER A 145 40.53 44.72 -2.52
N ALA A 146 39.91 44.98 -1.35
CA ALA A 146 40.32 44.98 0.06
C ALA A 146 39.10 45.22 1.00
N ARG A 147 39.39 45.12 2.31
CA ARG A 147 38.66 45.61 3.52
C ARG A 147 37.60 44.66 4.10
N GLY A 148 37.63 44.24 5.37
CA GLY A 148 38.50 44.52 6.51
C GLY A 148 37.86 43.97 7.81
N GLY A 149 38.68 43.75 8.85
CA GLY A 149 38.21 43.62 10.25
C GLY A 149 38.06 42.19 10.79
N ARG A 150 39.13 41.54 11.27
CA ARG A 150 39.54 41.44 12.69
C ARG A 150 38.48 40.86 13.66
N HIS A 151 38.63 39.57 14.03
CA HIS A 151 39.08 39.20 15.38
C HIS A 151 39.58 37.76 15.51
N ARG A 152 40.68 37.63 16.26
CA ARG A 152 41.50 36.43 16.49
C ARG A 152 40.92 35.63 17.66
N ARG A 153 41.02 34.29 17.60
CA ARG A 153 41.81 33.49 18.56
C ARG A 153 42.12 32.11 17.98
N ARG A 154 43.43 31.86 17.82
CA ARG A 154 44.06 30.58 17.49
C ARG A 154 44.21 29.73 18.75
N VAL A 155 44.07 28.41 18.62
CA VAL A 155 45.04 27.42 19.15
C VAL A 155 45.14 26.25 18.14
N PRO A 156 46.32 25.65 17.87
CA PRO A 156 46.55 24.74 16.74
C PRO A 156 46.78 23.27 17.16
N ARG A 157 46.46 22.29 16.30
CA ARG A 157 47.38 21.17 15.97
C ARG A 157 46.82 20.16 14.96
N ARG A 158 47.70 19.79 14.00
CA ARG A 158 47.88 18.52 13.25
C ARG A 158 46.61 17.87 12.65
N GLY A 159 46.47 17.64 11.36
CA GLY A 159 47.46 17.42 10.30
C GLY A 159 47.32 16.00 9.75
N GLN A 160 46.51 15.81 8.71
CA GLN A 160 46.66 14.72 7.71
C GLN A 160 45.67 14.95 6.56
N PRO A 161 46.10 14.90 5.28
CA PRO A 161 45.20 14.86 4.14
C PRO A 161 44.93 13.40 3.76
N HIS A 162 43.66 12.98 3.80
CA HIS A 162 43.23 11.76 3.10
C HIS A 162 42.63 12.15 1.75
N ALA A 163 43.19 11.52 0.73
CA ALA A 163 42.81 11.60 -0.67
C ALA A 163 41.33 11.22 -0.87
N ALA A 164 40.63 12.06 -1.63
CA ALA A 164 39.33 11.73 -2.19
C ALA A 164 39.57 10.83 -3.42
N GLY A 165 39.50 9.52 -3.21
CA GLY A 165 39.20 8.56 -4.29
C GLY A 165 37.69 8.42 -4.35
N GLU A 166 37.11 8.77 -5.50
CA GLU A 166 35.71 8.50 -5.80
C GLU A 166 35.51 6.99 -5.78
N ALA A 167 34.81 6.51 -4.75
CA ALA A 167 34.41 5.13 -4.62
C ALA A 167 33.34 4.84 -5.67
N GLU A 168 33.68 4.04 -6.67
CA GLU A 168 32.70 3.28 -7.41
C GLU A 168 31.89 2.47 -6.41
N LEU A 169 30.59 2.76 -6.36
CA LEU A 169 29.60 2.11 -5.51
C LEU A 169 29.36 0.68 -6.02
N SER A 170 30.33 -0.19 -5.82
CA SER A 170 30.20 -1.63 -5.98
C SER A 170 29.37 -2.14 -4.80
N THR A 171 28.05 -2.12 -4.95
CA THR A 171 27.10 -2.83 -4.09
C THR A 171 27.33 -4.33 -4.24
N SER A 172 28.30 -4.85 -3.49
CA SER A 172 28.51 -6.29 -3.32
C SER A 172 27.35 -6.91 -2.55
N ALA A 173 26.91 -8.07 -3.03
CA ALA A 173 25.66 -8.76 -2.69
C ALA A 173 25.59 -9.38 -1.28
N ASP A 174 26.31 -8.85 -0.30
CA ASP A 174 26.37 -9.37 1.08
C ASP A 174 25.54 -8.55 2.08
N GLU A 175 24.62 -7.69 1.61
CA GLU A 175 23.75 -6.85 2.45
C GLU A 175 22.54 -7.58 3.07
N ASP A 176 22.44 -8.91 2.91
CA ASP A 176 21.28 -9.67 3.39
C ASP A 176 21.32 -9.99 4.89
N GLU A 177 22.47 -9.83 5.57
CA GLU A 177 22.59 -10.15 7.00
C GLU A 177 21.79 -9.20 7.92
N ASP A 178 21.70 -7.91 7.58
CA ASP A 178 21.00 -6.92 8.43
C ASP A 178 19.48 -7.09 8.44
N TYR A 179 18.92 -7.88 7.52
CA TYR A 179 17.47 -8.12 7.42
C TYR A 179 16.92 -9.08 8.48
N ALA A 180 17.79 -9.86 9.12
CA ALA A 180 17.39 -10.91 10.07
C ALA A 180 17.18 -10.40 11.50
N ALA A 181 17.66 -9.20 11.84
CA ALA A 181 17.54 -8.67 13.20
C ALA A 181 16.07 -8.44 13.58
N VAL A 182 15.57 -9.21 14.55
CA VAL A 182 14.21 -9.07 15.09
C VAL A 182 14.19 -7.94 16.11
N PHE A 183 13.36 -6.93 15.88
CA PHE A 183 13.10 -5.92 16.90
C PHE A 183 12.08 -6.44 17.91
N GLN A 184 12.42 -6.33 19.20
CA GLN A 184 11.58 -6.73 20.33
C GLN A 184 11.61 -5.61 21.38
N PRO A 185 10.48 -4.93 21.65
CA PRO A 185 10.41 -3.94 22.71
C PRO A 185 10.72 -4.54 24.09
N ASP A 186 10.22 -5.74 24.35
CA ASP A 186 10.51 -6.51 25.56
C ASP A 186 11.52 -7.61 25.23
N LEU A 187 12.75 -7.46 25.75
CA LEU A 187 13.83 -8.43 25.59
C LEU A 187 13.53 -9.79 26.24
N THR A 188 12.52 -9.86 27.12
CA THR A 188 12.12 -11.09 27.80
C THR A 188 11.00 -11.85 27.07
N ALA A 189 10.35 -11.23 26.08
CA ALA A 189 9.28 -11.85 25.33
C ALA A 189 9.82 -12.98 24.43
N GLN A 190 9.41 -14.22 24.72
CA GLN A 190 9.81 -15.37 23.90
C GLN A 190 9.15 -15.30 22.53
N LYS A 191 9.96 -15.28 21.47
CA LYS A 191 9.48 -15.40 20.08
C LYS A 191 9.53 -16.85 19.63
N ASN A 192 8.52 -17.28 18.90
CA ASN A 192 8.54 -18.58 18.23
C ASN A 192 9.61 -18.61 17.12
N GLU A 193 9.93 -19.77 16.57
CA GLU A 193 10.91 -19.89 15.46
C GLU A 193 10.29 -19.56 14.09
N THR A 194 9.01 -19.21 14.03
CA THR A 194 8.29 -18.94 12.78
C THR A 194 8.96 -17.81 11.98
N ASP A 195 9.11 -18.00 10.67
CA ASP A 195 9.63 -16.95 9.78
C ASP A 195 8.75 -15.69 9.83
N ALA A 196 9.36 -14.52 9.98
CA ALA A 196 8.66 -13.23 10.01
C ALA A 196 7.83 -13.00 8.73
N LEU A 197 8.28 -13.52 7.59
CA LEU A 197 7.59 -13.38 6.32
C LEU A 197 6.30 -14.20 6.24
N MET A 198 6.06 -15.14 7.14
CA MET A 198 4.80 -15.90 7.19
C MET A 198 3.58 -14.98 7.35
N LEU A 199 3.75 -13.85 8.07
CA LEU A 199 2.68 -12.88 8.29
C LEU A 199 2.11 -12.32 6.98
N VAL A 200 2.96 -12.15 5.97
CA VAL A 200 2.53 -11.72 4.64
C VAL A 200 2.20 -12.91 3.76
N GLN A 201 2.92 -14.02 3.83
CA GLN A 201 2.71 -15.15 2.91
C GLN A 201 1.38 -15.90 3.11
N GLN A 202 0.83 -15.93 4.32
CA GLN A 202 -0.42 -16.62 4.62
C GLN A 202 -1.66 -15.83 4.18
N ASP A 203 -2.78 -16.55 4.04
CA ASP A 203 -4.08 -15.92 3.88
C ASP A 203 -4.43 -15.15 5.16
N VAL A 204 -4.95 -13.93 5.02
CA VAL A 204 -5.29 -13.05 6.14
C VAL A 204 -6.28 -13.75 7.07
N GLN A 205 -7.16 -14.59 6.54
CA GLN A 205 -8.14 -15.32 7.36
C GLN A 205 -7.54 -16.40 8.25
N SER A 206 -6.39 -16.97 7.87
CA SER A 206 -5.66 -17.95 8.68
C SER A 206 -4.78 -17.32 9.77
N LEU A 207 -4.59 -16.00 9.74
CA LEU A 207 -3.80 -15.29 10.74
C LEU A 207 -4.52 -15.23 12.08
N SER A 208 -3.75 -15.32 13.18
CA SER A 208 -4.27 -15.08 14.53
C SER A 208 -4.82 -13.65 14.65
N PRO A 209 -5.77 -13.37 15.56
CA PRO A 209 -6.26 -12.01 15.77
C PRO A 209 -5.13 -10.99 16.05
N MET A 210 -4.09 -11.42 16.75
CA MET A 210 -2.92 -10.59 17.04
C MET A 210 -2.06 -10.34 15.80
N GLN A 211 -1.86 -11.36 14.96
CA GLN A 211 -1.20 -11.21 13.66
C GLN A 211 -1.96 -10.29 12.72
N LYS A 212 -3.29 -10.41 12.64
CA LYS A 212 -4.14 -9.49 11.86
C LYS A 212 -3.95 -8.04 12.32
N LYS A 213 -3.98 -7.81 13.63
CA LYS A 213 -3.74 -6.50 14.24
C LYS A 213 -2.34 -5.96 13.91
N ALA A 214 -1.30 -6.79 14.07
CA ALA A 214 0.07 -6.43 13.75
C ALA A 214 0.23 -6.07 12.27
N LEU A 215 -0.26 -6.91 11.36
CA LEU A 215 -0.19 -6.68 9.92
C LEU A 215 -0.89 -5.39 9.51
N SER A 216 -2.07 -5.11 10.06
CA SER A 216 -2.78 -3.85 9.84
C SER A 216 -1.94 -2.64 10.26
N LYS A 217 -1.38 -2.64 11.48
CA LYS A 217 -0.52 -1.54 11.96
C LYS A 217 0.76 -1.37 11.15
N ILE A 218 1.38 -2.48 10.76
CA ILE A 218 2.56 -2.48 9.90
C ILE A 218 2.23 -1.88 8.52
N GLN A 219 1.12 -2.29 7.91
CA GLN A 219 0.68 -1.75 6.61
C GLN A 219 0.39 -0.25 6.68
N SER A 220 -0.28 0.21 7.74
CA SER A 220 -0.49 1.64 7.96
C SER A 220 0.83 2.41 8.08
N SER A 221 1.79 1.90 8.86
CA SER A 221 3.11 2.52 9.02
C SER A 221 3.87 2.56 7.70
N VAL A 222 3.95 1.45 6.97
CA VAL A 222 4.65 1.37 5.68
C VAL A 222 4.03 2.30 4.65
N THR A 223 2.71 2.43 4.64
CA THR A 223 1.99 3.36 3.74
C THR A 223 2.35 4.81 4.03
N ALA A 224 2.38 5.20 5.31
CA ALA A 224 2.80 6.53 5.73
C ALA A 224 4.27 6.81 5.35
N SER A 225 5.18 5.87 5.66
CA SER A 225 6.61 6.00 5.36
C SER A 225 6.89 6.04 3.85
N PHE A 226 6.03 5.44 3.01
CA PHE A 226 6.16 5.51 1.56
C PHE A 226 6.11 6.95 1.08
N ARG A 227 5.12 7.72 1.54
CA ARG A 227 4.91 9.12 1.16
C ARG A 227 5.96 10.05 1.76
N GLU A 228 6.33 9.82 3.01
CA GLU A 228 7.42 10.56 3.65
C GLU A 228 8.73 10.40 2.87
N THR A 229 9.05 9.17 2.47
CA THR A 229 10.29 8.85 1.76
C THR A 229 10.32 9.46 0.35
N THR A 230 9.18 9.50 -0.35
CA THR A 230 9.08 10.12 -1.69
C THR A 230 8.92 11.63 -1.64
N GLY A 231 8.70 12.20 -0.45
CA GLY A 231 8.41 13.62 -0.25
C GLY A 231 7.05 14.08 -0.76
N VAL A 232 6.19 13.14 -1.18
CA VAL A 232 4.80 13.39 -1.58
C VAL A 232 3.92 13.33 -0.33
N LEU A 233 4.12 14.33 0.54
CA LEU A 233 3.58 14.36 1.91
C LEU A 233 2.05 14.40 1.98
N THR A 234 1.43 14.83 0.89
CA THR A 234 0.01 15.15 0.82
C THR A 234 -0.55 14.66 -0.51
N THR A 235 -1.87 14.47 -0.56
CA THR A 235 -2.59 13.98 -1.74
C THR A 235 -2.84 15.03 -2.80
N ASP A 236 -2.66 16.30 -2.47
CA ASP A 236 -2.75 17.44 -3.38
C ASP A 236 -1.58 17.50 -4.37
N GLN A 237 -0.42 16.94 -3.99
CA GLN A 237 0.71 16.78 -4.87
C GLN A 237 0.47 15.52 -5.72
N PRO A 238 0.17 15.67 -7.03
CA PRO A 238 0.08 14.50 -7.89
C PRO A 238 1.42 13.77 -7.86
N TRP A 239 1.36 12.44 -7.90
CA TRP A 239 2.57 11.64 -8.02
C TRP A 239 3.35 12.11 -9.25
N PRO A 240 4.65 12.51 -9.11
CA PRO A 240 5.44 12.94 -10.23
C PRO A 240 5.49 11.85 -11.31
N LYS A 241 5.32 12.26 -12.58
CA LYS A 241 5.49 11.35 -13.71
C LYS A 241 6.97 11.00 -13.84
N TRP A 242 7.25 9.71 -13.99
CA TRP A 242 8.63 9.21 -14.11
C TRP A 242 9.37 9.77 -15.35
N SER A 243 8.65 10.01 -16.45
CA SER A 243 9.20 10.36 -17.76
C SER A 243 9.61 11.82 -17.95
N ASP A 244 9.16 12.73 -17.08
CA ASP A 244 9.11 14.16 -17.44
C ASP A 244 10.34 14.94 -16.97
N GLY A 245 11.40 14.24 -16.54
CA GLY A 245 12.57 14.87 -15.91
C GLY A 245 12.24 15.64 -14.63
N THR A 246 11.02 15.45 -14.09
CA THR A 246 10.55 16.10 -12.88
C THR A 246 11.26 15.45 -11.70
N GLU A 247 12.04 16.25 -10.98
CA GLU A 247 12.76 15.78 -9.80
C GLU A 247 11.75 15.45 -8.70
N PHE A 248 11.87 14.26 -8.10
CA PHE A 248 11.04 13.90 -6.95
C PHE A 248 11.48 14.72 -5.73
N PRO A 249 10.56 15.22 -4.89
CA PRO A 249 10.93 15.97 -3.68
C PRO A 249 11.76 15.14 -2.69
N GLY A 250 11.60 13.81 -2.72
CA GLY A 250 12.41 12.84 -1.99
C GLY A 250 12.96 11.75 -2.92
N MET A 251 12.86 10.50 -2.50
CA MET A 251 13.28 9.38 -3.34
C MET A 251 12.36 9.19 -4.53
N ALA A 252 12.96 8.99 -5.71
CA ALA A 252 12.21 8.72 -6.92
C ALA A 252 11.49 7.36 -6.87
N VAL A 253 10.30 7.29 -7.47
CA VAL A 253 9.53 6.06 -7.62
C VAL A 253 9.18 5.84 -9.10
N ASN A 254 9.44 4.63 -9.61
CA ASN A 254 9.08 4.26 -10.97
C ASN A 254 7.83 3.38 -10.95
N PHE A 255 6.65 4.00 -11.10
CA PHE A 255 5.38 3.29 -11.17
C PHE A 255 5.22 2.44 -12.44
N GLU A 256 5.97 2.73 -13.50
CA GLU A 256 5.93 1.97 -14.76
C GLU A 256 6.70 0.65 -14.63
N ALA A 257 7.77 0.63 -13.85
CA ALA A 257 8.60 -0.54 -13.64
C ALA A 257 8.02 -1.55 -12.62
N THR A 258 8.71 -2.68 -12.47
CA THR A 258 8.38 -3.72 -11.49
C THR A 258 9.03 -3.41 -10.12
N VAL A 259 8.71 -4.22 -9.12
CA VAL A 259 9.33 -4.10 -7.78
C VAL A 259 10.82 -4.42 -7.77
N GLU A 260 11.33 -5.09 -8.81
CA GLU A 260 12.74 -5.48 -8.91
C GLU A 260 13.61 -4.38 -9.55
N HIS A 261 13.00 -3.32 -10.05
CA HIS A 261 13.72 -2.17 -10.60
C HIS A 261 14.62 -1.53 -9.54
N ARG A 262 15.86 -1.20 -9.90
CA ARG A 262 16.89 -0.69 -8.97
C ARG A 262 16.38 0.48 -8.12
N THR A 263 15.75 1.47 -8.74
CA THR A 263 15.17 2.64 -8.03
C THR A 263 14.09 2.23 -7.04
N ASN A 264 13.20 1.31 -7.43
CA ASN A 264 12.11 0.86 -6.58
C ASN A 264 12.62 0.01 -5.41
N ARG A 265 13.62 -0.84 -5.62
CA ARG A 265 14.29 -1.60 -4.55
C ARG A 265 14.91 -0.68 -3.51
N ALA A 266 15.65 0.33 -3.96
CA ALA A 266 16.25 1.33 -3.07
C ALA A 266 15.17 2.06 -2.26
N LEU A 267 14.08 2.49 -2.92
CA LEU A 267 12.94 3.10 -2.25
C LEU A 267 12.33 2.17 -1.20
N PHE A 268 12.01 0.92 -1.52
CA PHE A 268 11.35 0.01 -0.58
C PHE A 268 12.22 -0.30 0.64
N ARG A 269 13.55 -0.39 0.45
CA ARG A 269 14.49 -0.53 1.57
C ARG A 269 14.39 0.69 2.48
N ARG A 270 14.44 1.89 1.92
CA ARG A 270 14.33 3.11 2.72
C ARG A 270 12.98 3.23 3.42
N VAL A 271 11.88 2.92 2.74
CA VAL A 271 10.54 2.90 3.33
C VAL A 271 10.46 1.93 4.50
N ALA A 272 11.06 0.75 4.38
CA ALA A 272 11.11 -0.23 5.45
C ALA A 272 11.92 0.27 6.66
N GLU A 273 13.05 0.95 6.44
CA GLU A 273 13.85 1.56 7.50
C GLU A 273 13.08 2.65 8.25
N VAL A 274 12.45 3.58 7.52
CA VAL A 274 11.65 4.66 8.09
C VAL A 274 10.47 4.09 8.89
N ALA A 275 9.73 3.13 8.32
CA ALA A 275 8.64 2.47 9.01
C ALA A 275 9.10 1.74 10.28
N LEU A 276 10.27 1.11 10.25
CA LEU A 276 10.84 0.46 11.44
C LEU A 276 11.18 1.49 12.52
N GLN A 277 11.73 2.65 12.14
CA GLN A 277 12.04 3.73 13.07
C GLN A 277 10.77 4.31 13.71
N ASP A 278 9.72 4.52 12.94
CA ASP A 278 8.43 5.02 13.44
C ASP A 278 7.78 4.04 14.41
N LEU A 279 7.75 2.76 14.04
CA LEU A 279 7.24 1.70 14.90
C LEU A 279 8.04 1.61 16.21
N LYS A 280 9.38 1.74 16.15
CA LYS A 280 10.26 1.77 17.34
C LYS A 280 9.98 2.98 18.23
N LYS A 281 9.79 4.16 17.64
CA LYS A 281 9.50 5.41 18.37
C LYS A 281 8.22 5.30 19.21
N HIS A 282 7.25 4.52 18.73
CA HIS A 282 5.97 4.28 19.39
C HIS A 282 5.84 2.86 19.97
N ALA A 283 6.96 2.22 20.31
CA ALA A 283 6.99 0.82 20.76
C ALA A 283 6.08 0.55 21.97
N SER A 284 5.94 1.50 22.91
CA SER A 284 5.05 1.35 24.06
C SER A 284 3.57 1.26 23.67
N VAL A 285 3.15 2.00 22.64
CA VAL A 285 1.77 1.99 22.11
C VAL A 285 1.48 0.68 21.36
N HIS A 286 2.53 0.01 20.89
CA HIS A 286 2.46 -1.19 20.08
C HIS A 286 2.92 -2.46 20.81
N ALA A 287 3.19 -2.36 22.11
CA ALA A 287 3.82 -3.42 22.88
C ALA A 287 2.98 -4.70 22.90
N ASP A 288 1.66 -4.59 22.87
CA ASP A 288 0.73 -5.72 22.91
C ASP A 288 0.94 -6.69 21.74
N TRP A 289 1.01 -6.19 20.50
CA TRP A 289 1.22 -7.02 19.32
C TRP A 289 2.70 -7.20 19.00
N MET A 290 3.55 -6.22 19.31
CA MET A 290 5.00 -6.34 19.08
C MET A 290 5.66 -7.37 19.99
N ASN A 291 5.12 -7.63 21.18
CA ASN A 291 5.65 -8.65 22.10
C ASN A 291 4.98 -10.03 21.91
N ALA A 292 3.95 -10.14 21.07
CA ALA A 292 3.30 -11.42 20.80
C ALA A 292 4.31 -12.46 20.27
N PRO A 293 4.28 -13.71 20.75
CA PRO A 293 5.29 -14.72 20.42
C PRO A 293 5.30 -15.06 18.92
N ASP A 294 4.17 -14.90 18.24
CA ASP A 294 3.91 -15.22 16.83
C ASP A 294 4.05 -14.02 15.88
N VAL A 295 4.56 -12.89 16.37
CA VAL A 295 4.81 -11.68 15.59
C VAL A 295 6.28 -11.27 15.70
N LYS A 296 6.98 -11.22 14.57
CA LYS A 296 8.37 -10.76 14.48
C LYS A 296 8.44 -9.54 13.59
N LEU A 297 8.87 -8.41 14.15
CA LEU A 297 9.12 -7.21 13.37
C LEU A 297 10.57 -7.20 12.89
N THR A 298 10.77 -7.50 11.60
CA THR A 298 12.07 -7.43 10.93
C THR A 298 12.04 -6.42 9.80
N LEU A 299 13.21 -5.94 9.38
CA LEU A 299 13.32 -5.09 8.19
C LEU A 299 12.83 -5.83 6.94
N GLY A 300 13.07 -7.15 6.85
CA GLY A 300 12.64 -7.98 5.73
C GLY A 300 11.12 -8.05 5.59
N LEU A 301 10.40 -8.17 6.71
CA LEU A 301 8.94 -8.11 6.73
C LEU A 301 8.43 -6.76 6.20
N LEU A 302 8.98 -5.66 6.71
CA LEU A 302 8.59 -4.31 6.28
C LEU A 302 8.87 -4.04 4.81
N TYR A 303 10.00 -4.54 4.29
CA TYR A 303 10.36 -4.47 2.87
C TYR A 303 9.36 -5.23 1.99
N GLU A 304 8.96 -6.45 2.38
CA GLU A 304 7.95 -7.21 1.63
C GLU A 304 6.54 -6.58 1.72
N VAL A 305 6.19 -5.97 2.86
CA VAL A 305 4.96 -5.17 2.96
C VAL A 305 5.04 -3.97 2.02
N ALA A 306 6.17 -3.25 1.95
CA ALA A 306 6.34 -2.11 1.04
C ALA A 306 6.16 -2.52 -0.44
N LYS A 307 6.72 -3.66 -0.85
CA LYS A 307 6.50 -4.24 -2.19
C LYS A 307 5.03 -4.52 -2.46
N ARG A 308 4.31 -5.10 -1.50
CA ARG A 308 2.86 -5.38 -1.64
C ARG A 308 2.04 -4.11 -1.72
N THR A 309 2.33 -3.12 -0.88
CA THR A 309 1.72 -1.79 -0.90
C THR A 309 1.90 -1.14 -2.28
N PHE A 310 3.13 -1.10 -2.80
CA PHE A 310 3.42 -0.58 -4.14
C PHE A 310 2.64 -1.30 -5.26
N ARG A 311 2.56 -2.64 -5.22
CA ARG A 311 1.75 -3.41 -6.19
C ARG A 311 0.26 -3.12 -6.07
N GLY A 312 -0.23 -2.83 -4.86
CA GLY A 312 -1.60 -2.38 -4.62
C GLY A 312 -1.83 -1.00 -5.25
N PHE A 313 -0.91 -0.07 -5.00
CA PHE A 313 -0.93 1.30 -5.51
C PHE A 313 -1.02 1.32 -7.03
N LYS A 314 -0.15 0.54 -7.68
CA LYS A 314 -0.14 0.40 -9.13
C LYS A 314 -1.46 -0.16 -9.67
N ARG A 315 -2.05 -1.18 -9.04
CA ARG A 315 -3.25 -1.86 -9.58
C ARG A 315 -4.53 -1.03 -9.49
N LYS A 316 -4.85 -0.46 -8.32
CA LYS A 316 -6.12 0.26 -8.11
C LYS A 316 -6.20 1.49 -9.02
N CYS A 317 -5.15 2.32 -9.02
CA CYS A 317 -5.14 3.52 -9.85
C CYS A 317 -4.99 3.20 -11.35
N SER A 318 -4.18 2.20 -11.73
CA SER A 318 -3.95 1.90 -13.16
C SER A 318 -5.21 1.55 -13.93
N ASN A 319 -6.18 0.84 -13.32
CA ASN A 319 -7.42 0.51 -13.99
C ASN A 319 -8.25 1.77 -14.29
N LEU A 320 -8.40 2.68 -13.31
CA LEU A 320 -9.12 3.94 -13.53
C LEU A 320 -8.35 4.88 -14.47
N LEU A 321 -7.02 4.93 -14.38
CA LEU A 321 -6.19 5.73 -15.27
C LEU A 321 -6.35 5.32 -16.74
N LYS A 322 -6.57 4.03 -17.03
CA LYS A 322 -6.89 3.57 -18.41
C LYS A 322 -8.22 4.08 -18.94
N ALA A 323 -9.16 4.45 -18.06
CA ALA A 323 -10.46 4.99 -18.44
C ALA A 323 -10.50 6.53 -18.54
N THR A 324 -9.45 7.22 -18.09
CA THR A 324 -9.37 8.70 -18.13
C THR A 324 -9.57 9.25 -19.53
N ALA A 325 -8.96 8.64 -20.56
CA ALA A 325 -9.11 9.07 -21.95
C ALA A 325 -10.57 9.04 -22.42
N MET A 326 -11.30 7.96 -22.12
CA MET A 326 -12.73 7.86 -22.45
C MET A 326 -13.58 8.85 -21.66
N TYR A 327 -13.20 9.12 -20.40
CA TYR A 327 -13.89 10.12 -19.59
C TYR A 327 -13.69 11.54 -20.13
N VAL A 328 -12.46 11.88 -20.53
CA VAL A 328 -12.13 13.16 -21.19
C VAL A 328 -12.88 13.31 -22.51
N GLU A 329 -12.96 12.25 -23.31
CA GLU A 329 -13.74 12.26 -24.55
C GLU A 329 -15.23 12.53 -24.28
N LYS A 330 -15.79 11.93 -23.22
CA LYS A 330 -17.21 12.06 -22.88
C LYS A 330 -17.57 13.41 -22.25
N HIS A 331 -16.71 13.94 -21.36
CA HIS A 331 -17.03 15.09 -20.50
C HIS A 331 -16.16 16.33 -20.76
N GLY A 332 -15.10 16.21 -21.56
CA GLY A 332 -14.15 17.30 -21.83
C GLY A 332 -13.27 17.70 -20.66
N ILE A 333 -13.27 16.93 -19.56
CA ILE A 333 -12.55 17.23 -18.31
C ILE A 333 -11.65 16.05 -17.94
N ASP A 334 -10.41 16.31 -17.52
CA ASP A 334 -9.45 15.29 -17.09
C ASP A 334 -9.64 14.91 -15.61
N PRO A 335 -10.10 13.68 -15.30
CA PRO A 335 -10.33 13.24 -13.94
C PRO A 335 -9.06 12.70 -13.27
N THR A 336 -7.91 12.68 -13.96
CA THR A 336 -6.63 12.16 -13.42
C THR A 336 -6.27 12.70 -12.04
N PRO A 337 -6.43 14.00 -11.72
CA PRO A 337 -6.13 14.52 -10.38
C PRO A 337 -6.96 13.86 -9.28
N LEU A 338 -8.14 13.33 -9.60
CA LEU A 338 -9.07 12.72 -8.65
C LEU A 338 -8.76 11.26 -8.36
N ILE A 339 -7.91 10.62 -9.19
CA ILE A 339 -7.56 9.20 -9.07
C ILE A 339 -6.41 9.05 -8.08
N VAL A 340 -6.78 9.14 -6.81
CA VAL A 340 -5.87 8.93 -5.67
C VAL A 340 -6.37 7.73 -4.90
N GLN A 341 -5.49 6.77 -4.59
CA GLN A 341 -5.90 5.53 -3.97
C GLN A 341 -6.62 5.72 -2.63
N GLU A 342 -6.16 6.61 -1.75
CA GLU A 342 -6.84 6.84 -0.48
C GLU A 342 -8.23 7.47 -0.66
N MET A 343 -8.51 8.05 -1.84
CA MET A 343 -9.83 8.59 -2.18
C MET A 343 -10.74 7.56 -2.87
N MET A 344 -10.17 6.44 -3.33
CA MET A 344 -10.92 5.32 -3.87
C MET A 344 -11.64 4.56 -2.77
N SER A 345 -12.79 3.95 -3.09
CA SER A 345 -13.50 3.12 -2.12
C SER A 345 -12.65 1.92 -1.69
N ASP A 346 -12.72 1.61 -0.40
CA ASP A 346 -12.23 0.35 0.11
C ASP A 346 -13.08 -0.83 -0.39
N GLU A 347 -12.47 -2.00 -0.37
CA GLU A 347 -13.05 -3.24 -0.88
C GLU A 347 -12.95 -4.29 0.21
N ALA A 348 -14.08 -4.89 0.55
CA ALA A 348 -14.16 -5.98 1.50
C ALA A 348 -14.45 -7.30 0.77
N SER A 349 -13.80 -8.38 1.21
CA SER A 349 -13.92 -9.73 0.62
C SER A 349 -14.70 -10.71 1.52
N GLY A 350 -15.53 -10.18 2.42
CA GLY A 350 -16.34 -10.94 3.36
C GLY A 350 -17.34 -10.06 4.12
N PRO A 351 -18.18 -10.66 4.97
CA PRO A 351 -19.16 -9.92 5.77
C PRO A 351 -18.49 -8.88 6.66
N GLU A 352 -19.26 -7.87 7.07
CA GLU A 352 -18.78 -6.86 8.00
C GLU A 352 -18.55 -7.45 9.39
N ASP A 353 -19.46 -8.33 9.80
CA ASP A 353 -19.43 -9.06 11.04
C ASP A 353 -19.83 -10.52 10.79
N GLU A 354 -18.90 -11.45 11.02
CA GLU A 354 -19.12 -12.89 10.84
C GLU A 354 -20.09 -13.47 11.88
N GLU A 355 -20.36 -12.77 12.99
CA GLU A 355 -21.38 -13.16 13.96
C GLU A 355 -22.80 -12.85 13.44
N THR A 356 -22.93 -11.76 12.67
CA THR A 356 -24.21 -11.29 12.13
C THR A 356 -24.56 -11.96 10.80
N GLU A 357 -23.59 -12.12 9.90
CA GLU A 357 -23.78 -12.75 8.59
C GLU A 357 -22.70 -13.79 8.32
N LEU A 358 -23.11 -15.04 8.09
CA LEU A 358 -22.17 -16.09 7.70
C LEU A 358 -21.60 -15.81 6.31
N LYS A 359 -20.31 -16.12 6.12
CA LYS A 359 -19.60 -15.91 4.84
C LYS A 359 -20.31 -16.55 3.64
N ALA A 360 -20.96 -17.70 3.82
CA ALA A 360 -21.72 -18.36 2.76
C ALA A 360 -22.95 -17.55 2.33
N ASP A 361 -23.67 -16.96 3.29
CA ASP A 361 -24.83 -16.11 3.05
C ASP A 361 -24.40 -14.79 2.39
N TRP A 362 -23.32 -14.19 2.89
CA TRP A 362 -22.70 -13.02 2.27
C TRP A 362 -22.35 -13.29 0.79
N LYS A 363 -21.71 -14.42 0.48
CA LYS A 363 -21.36 -14.79 -0.90
C LYS A 363 -22.59 -15.00 -1.78
N ARG A 364 -23.67 -15.61 -1.26
CA ARG A 364 -24.95 -15.75 -1.98
C ARG A 364 -25.52 -14.38 -2.33
N ARG A 365 -25.59 -13.48 -1.35
CA ARG A 365 -26.07 -12.10 -1.52
C ARG A 365 -25.22 -11.32 -2.53
N MET A 366 -23.90 -11.43 -2.46
CA MET A 366 -22.99 -10.81 -3.43
C MET A 366 -23.21 -11.34 -4.84
N ALA A 367 -23.32 -12.68 -5.01
CA ALA A 367 -23.54 -13.31 -6.29
C ALA A 367 -24.87 -12.89 -6.94
N GLU A 368 -25.95 -12.83 -6.15
CA GLU A 368 -27.26 -12.37 -6.59
C GLU A 368 -27.20 -10.93 -7.11
N ARG A 369 -26.54 -10.02 -6.38
CA ARG A 369 -26.40 -8.61 -6.77
C ARG A 369 -25.65 -8.40 -8.09
N VAL A 370 -24.71 -9.28 -8.42
CA VAL A 370 -24.00 -9.25 -9.72
C VAL A 370 -24.65 -10.13 -10.78
N GLY A 371 -25.88 -10.62 -10.55
CA GLY A 371 -26.64 -11.43 -11.50
C GLY A 371 -26.09 -12.84 -11.71
N ILE A 372 -25.23 -13.34 -10.81
CA ILE A 372 -24.71 -14.70 -10.86
C ILE A 372 -25.69 -15.62 -10.13
N THR A 373 -26.73 -16.02 -10.85
CA THR A 373 -27.72 -17.00 -10.40
C THR A 373 -27.27 -18.43 -10.74
N ASN A 374 -27.85 -19.44 -10.08
CA ASN A 374 -27.64 -20.87 -10.38
C ASN A 374 -26.24 -21.45 -10.07
N ARG A 375 -25.50 -20.85 -9.13
CA ARG A 375 -24.27 -21.44 -8.59
C ARG A 375 -24.57 -22.17 -7.29
N SER A 376 -24.00 -23.37 -7.11
CA SER A 376 -24.09 -24.06 -5.83
C SER A 376 -23.20 -23.40 -4.77
N ASP A 377 -23.50 -23.59 -3.49
CA ASP A 377 -22.67 -23.06 -2.40
C ASP A 377 -21.21 -23.49 -2.52
N ALA A 378 -20.94 -24.72 -2.96
CA ALA A 378 -19.58 -25.22 -3.20
C ALA A 378 -18.86 -24.52 -4.37
N GLN A 379 -19.59 -24.00 -5.35
CA GLN A 379 -19.03 -23.17 -6.43
C GLN A 379 -18.81 -21.74 -5.94
N LEU A 380 -19.80 -21.15 -5.26
CA LEU A 380 -19.68 -19.81 -4.66
C LEU A 380 -18.52 -19.75 -3.67
N GLU A 381 -18.26 -20.82 -2.92
CA GLU A 381 -17.17 -20.84 -1.95
C GLU A 381 -15.79 -20.65 -2.61
N LYS A 382 -15.64 -21.05 -3.87
CA LYS A 382 -14.41 -20.84 -4.66
C LYS A 382 -14.34 -19.48 -5.33
N MET A 383 -15.45 -18.73 -5.36
CA MET A 383 -15.50 -17.40 -5.92
C MET A 383 -15.07 -16.36 -4.88
N VAL A 384 -14.44 -15.30 -5.37
CA VAL A 384 -14.11 -14.11 -4.59
C VAL A 384 -14.99 -12.99 -5.11
N PHE A 385 -15.52 -12.19 -4.21
CA PHE A 385 -16.26 -10.97 -4.50
C PHE A 385 -15.59 -9.81 -3.76
N PHE A 386 -15.68 -8.61 -4.32
CA PHE A 386 -15.28 -7.38 -3.63
C PHE A 386 -16.50 -6.49 -3.43
N GLU A 387 -16.99 -6.44 -2.20
CA GLU A 387 -18.00 -5.48 -1.77
C GLU A 387 -17.34 -4.11 -1.65
N VAL A 388 -17.87 -3.13 -2.39
CA VAL A 388 -17.36 -1.75 -2.37
C VAL A 388 -17.95 -1.04 -1.16
N VAL A 389 -17.10 -0.66 -0.22
CA VAL A 389 -17.49 0.10 0.97
C VAL A 389 -17.78 1.55 0.58
N HIS A 390 -18.92 2.09 0.98
CA HIS A 390 -19.27 3.49 0.73
C HIS A 390 -18.67 4.41 1.81
N PRO A 391 -17.68 5.26 1.48
CA PRO A 391 -17.12 6.19 2.45
C PRO A 391 -18.07 7.37 2.71
N ASN A 392 -18.59 7.48 3.92
CA ASN A 392 -19.54 8.55 4.31
C ASN A 392 -18.91 9.95 4.23
N TRP A 393 -17.58 10.03 4.36
CA TRP A 393 -16.84 11.28 4.27
C TRP A 393 -16.73 11.83 2.84
N ARG A 394 -16.97 11.00 1.81
CA ARG A 394 -16.78 11.36 0.40
C ARG A 394 -18.05 11.93 -0.20
N SER A 395 -17.93 12.97 -1.03
CA SER A 395 -19.08 13.54 -1.71
C SER A 395 -19.69 12.54 -2.72
N GLU A 396 -21.00 12.66 -2.94
CA GLU A 396 -21.70 11.90 -3.98
C GLU A 396 -21.14 12.19 -5.38
N ALA A 397 -20.74 13.43 -5.65
CA ALA A 397 -20.15 13.82 -6.93
C ALA A 397 -18.84 13.06 -7.20
N LEU A 398 -17.91 13.03 -6.23
CA LEU A 398 -16.67 12.26 -6.39
C LEU A 398 -16.95 10.75 -6.49
N THR A 399 -17.90 10.22 -5.70
CA THR A 399 -18.32 8.82 -5.80
C THR A 399 -18.84 8.49 -7.20
N ALA A 400 -19.68 9.35 -7.79
CA ALA A 400 -20.22 9.16 -9.13
C ALA A 400 -19.11 9.13 -10.20
N ILE A 401 -18.14 10.06 -10.14
CA ILE A 401 -17.00 10.10 -11.08
C ILE A 401 -16.19 8.79 -11.01
N LEU A 402 -15.88 8.32 -9.80
CA LEU A 402 -15.10 7.10 -9.62
C LEU A 402 -15.85 5.84 -10.08
N HIS A 403 -17.17 5.79 -9.90
CA HIS A 403 -18.00 4.71 -10.42
C HIS A 403 -18.07 4.75 -11.95
N GLU A 404 -18.24 5.92 -12.55
CA GLU A 404 -18.28 6.05 -14.00
C GLU A 404 -16.95 5.68 -14.66
N LEU A 405 -15.82 6.10 -14.10
CA LEU A 405 -14.50 5.69 -14.58
C LEU A 405 -14.34 4.17 -14.53
N TRP A 406 -14.90 3.53 -13.52
CA TRP A 406 -14.89 2.08 -13.39
C TRP A 406 -15.78 1.42 -14.45
N ASP A 407 -16.97 1.95 -14.71
CA ASP A 407 -17.88 1.45 -15.75
C ASP A 407 -17.26 1.58 -17.14
N LEU A 408 -16.63 2.74 -17.44
CA LEU A 408 -15.87 2.95 -18.67
C LEU A 408 -14.73 1.95 -18.82
N PHE A 409 -13.97 1.70 -17.73
CA PHE A 409 -12.94 0.68 -17.72
C PHE A 409 -13.51 -0.71 -18.06
N TRP A 410 -14.61 -1.14 -17.43
CA TRP A 410 -15.22 -2.43 -17.72
C TRP A 410 -15.76 -2.55 -19.14
N ALA A 411 -16.32 -1.47 -19.68
CA ALA A 411 -16.77 -1.42 -21.07
C ALA A 411 -15.62 -1.63 -22.07
N ALA A 412 -14.41 -1.14 -21.75
CA ALA A 412 -13.22 -1.31 -22.58
C ALA A 412 -12.50 -2.66 -22.40
N VAL A 413 -12.74 -3.36 -21.28
CA VAL A 413 -12.07 -4.63 -20.99
C VAL A 413 -12.70 -5.77 -21.79
N SER A 414 -11.86 -6.58 -22.44
CA SER A 414 -12.34 -7.74 -23.20
C SER A 414 -13.06 -8.75 -22.31
N THR A 415 -14.08 -9.44 -22.83
CA THR A 415 -14.85 -10.45 -22.10
C THR A 415 -13.97 -11.51 -21.43
N ARG A 416 -12.85 -11.90 -22.06
CA ARG A 416 -11.88 -12.84 -21.48
C ARG A 416 -11.23 -12.29 -20.22
N THR A 417 -10.76 -11.04 -20.27
CA THR A 417 -10.12 -10.37 -19.14
C THR A 417 -11.14 -10.09 -18.04
N ALA A 418 -12.33 -9.60 -18.41
CA ALA A 418 -13.45 -9.36 -17.51
C ALA A 418 -13.80 -10.62 -16.69
N ARG A 419 -13.84 -11.79 -17.32
CA ARG A 419 -14.09 -13.09 -16.63
C ARG A 419 -12.98 -13.50 -15.66
N ALA A 420 -11.76 -13.03 -15.85
CA ALA A 420 -10.63 -13.31 -14.97
C ALA A 420 -10.54 -12.35 -13.78
N MET A 421 -11.30 -11.25 -13.82
CA MET A 421 -11.33 -10.25 -12.76
C MET A 421 -12.35 -10.62 -11.68
N THR A 422 -12.06 -10.23 -10.46
CA THR A 422 -12.97 -10.38 -9.32
C THR A 422 -14.17 -9.44 -9.50
N PRO A 423 -15.42 -9.94 -9.44
CA PRO A 423 -16.60 -9.09 -9.49
C PRO A 423 -16.61 -8.09 -8.34
N ARG A 424 -16.88 -6.82 -8.66
CA ARG A 424 -17.11 -5.77 -7.66
C ARG A 424 -18.61 -5.55 -7.49
N VAL A 425 -19.05 -5.52 -6.24
CA VAL A 425 -20.46 -5.33 -5.87
C VAL A 425 -20.61 -3.94 -5.27
N THR A 426 -21.35 -3.07 -5.95
CA THR A 426 -21.66 -1.70 -5.51
C THR A 426 -23.10 -1.61 -4.97
N GLY A 427 -23.44 -0.48 -4.35
CA GLY A 427 -24.80 -0.21 -3.86
C GLY A 427 -25.24 -1.09 -2.69
N THR A 428 -24.28 -1.59 -1.89
CA THR A 428 -24.58 -2.26 -0.63
C THR A 428 -24.72 -1.25 0.50
N GLU A 429 -25.23 -1.67 1.66
CA GLU A 429 -25.43 -0.81 2.82
C GLU A 429 -24.15 -0.62 3.65
N ARG A 430 -23.04 -1.24 3.22
CA ARG A 430 -21.78 -1.18 3.95
C ARG A 430 -21.13 0.19 3.78
N THR A 431 -21.01 0.91 4.88
CA THR A 431 -20.44 2.26 4.90
C THR A 431 -19.18 2.31 5.77
N SER A 432 -18.38 3.37 5.64
CA SER A 432 -17.26 3.66 6.53
C SER A 432 -17.21 5.13 6.89
N ASP A 433 -17.01 5.40 8.18
CA ASP A 433 -16.71 6.72 8.72
C ASP A 433 -15.21 6.99 8.83
N ASP A 434 -14.33 6.03 8.50
CA ASP A 434 -12.89 6.24 8.57
C ASP A 434 -12.44 7.18 7.43
N PRO A 435 -11.97 8.40 7.73
CA PRO A 435 -11.47 9.29 6.70
C PRO A 435 -10.10 8.80 6.17
N PRO A 436 -9.74 9.17 4.93
CA PRO A 436 -8.40 8.96 4.44
C PRO A 436 -7.40 9.69 5.34
N GLN A 437 -6.18 9.17 5.37
CA GLN A 437 -5.08 9.79 6.11
C GLN A 437 -4.75 11.20 5.61
N PHE A 438 -5.08 11.51 4.36
CA PHE A 438 -4.83 12.78 3.72
C PHE A 438 -6.12 13.47 3.31
N ALA A 439 -6.10 14.79 3.34
CA ALA A 439 -7.25 15.60 2.97
C ALA A 439 -7.58 15.48 1.48
N PRO A 440 -8.82 15.15 1.11
CA PRO A 440 -9.26 15.23 -0.27
C PRO A 440 -9.45 16.70 -0.69
N TYR A 441 -9.58 16.92 -2.00
CA TYR A 441 -10.03 18.20 -2.54
C TYR A 441 -11.40 18.58 -1.98
N ASN A 442 -11.70 19.88 -1.91
CA ASN A 442 -12.94 20.38 -1.30
C ASN A 442 -14.20 19.76 -1.91
N PHE A 443 -14.27 19.60 -3.23
CA PHE A 443 -15.38 18.99 -3.95
C PHE A 443 -15.57 17.51 -3.57
N GLY A 444 -14.51 16.85 -3.12
CA GLY A 444 -14.51 15.45 -2.74
C GLY A 444 -15.03 15.21 -1.33
N VAL A 445 -15.24 16.25 -0.53
CA VAL A 445 -15.68 16.16 0.87
C VAL A 445 -17.20 16.19 0.97
N ASN A 446 -17.79 15.22 1.67
CA ASN A 446 -19.17 15.32 2.16
C ASN A 446 -19.22 16.33 3.30
N ARG A 447 -19.79 17.51 3.02
CA ARG A 447 -19.78 18.63 3.96
C ARG A 447 -20.56 18.31 5.25
N THR A 448 -21.69 17.64 5.13
CA THR A 448 -22.53 17.25 6.27
C THR A 448 -21.79 16.30 7.20
N TRP A 449 -21.07 15.33 6.64
CA TRP A 449 -20.23 14.43 7.41
C TRP A 449 -19.09 15.19 8.10
N TYR A 450 -18.37 16.03 7.35
CA TYR A 450 -17.25 16.81 7.89
C TYR A 450 -17.68 17.68 9.08
N ASP A 451 -18.78 18.43 8.94
CA ASP A 451 -19.26 19.32 10.01
C ASP A 451 -19.70 18.56 11.26
N ARG A 452 -20.15 17.31 11.12
CA ARG A 452 -20.49 16.43 12.25
C ARG A 452 -19.25 15.91 12.99
N TYR A 453 -18.18 15.58 12.27
CA TYR A 453 -17.04 14.85 12.84
C TYR A 453 -15.80 15.70 13.14
N LYS A 454 -15.64 16.89 12.53
CA LYS A 454 -14.43 17.74 12.67
C LYS A 454 -14.03 18.06 14.12
N ASP A 455 -15.00 18.15 15.03
CA ASP A 455 -14.76 18.50 16.44
C ASP A 455 -14.65 17.27 17.37
N THR A 456 -14.86 16.06 16.83
CA THR A 456 -14.76 14.82 17.61
C THR A 456 -13.31 14.53 17.99
N ALA A 457 -13.08 14.00 19.19
CA ALA A 457 -11.73 13.72 19.68
C ALA A 457 -10.93 12.78 18.76
N THR A 458 -11.61 11.85 18.09
CA THR A 458 -11.03 10.88 17.15
C THR A 458 -10.59 11.56 15.85
N HIS A 459 -11.40 12.47 15.29
CA HIS A 459 -11.17 13.02 13.95
C HIS A 459 -10.55 14.41 13.92
N ARG A 460 -10.57 15.17 15.03
CA ARG A 460 -10.07 16.55 15.07
C ARG A 460 -8.64 16.72 14.54
N ILE A 461 -7.78 15.73 14.78
CA ILE A 461 -6.39 15.77 14.29
C ILE A 461 -6.34 15.45 12.79
N ALA A 462 -7.03 14.40 12.35
CA ALA A 462 -7.05 13.95 10.96
C ALA A 462 -7.71 14.96 10.01
N LEU A 463 -8.74 15.67 10.48
CA LEU A 463 -9.55 16.59 9.68
C LEU A 463 -9.04 18.04 9.72
N LYS A 464 -7.92 18.32 10.41
CA LYS A 464 -7.39 19.67 10.61
C LYS A 464 -7.09 20.41 9.30
N ASP A 465 -6.69 19.67 8.27
CA ASP A 465 -6.27 20.23 6.98
C ASP A 465 -7.32 20.06 5.88
N TRP A 466 -8.45 19.42 6.17
CA TRP A 466 -9.54 19.31 5.23
C TRP A 466 -10.13 20.68 4.91
N LEU A 467 -10.67 20.80 3.69
CA LEU A 467 -11.24 22.04 3.14
C LEU A 467 -10.24 23.15 2.81
N LYS A 468 -8.93 22.86 2.90
CA LYS A 468 -7.85 23.79 2.51
C LYS A 468 -7.35 23.57 1.09
N TYR A 469 -7.86 22.57 0.39
CA TYR A 469 -7.34 22.12 -0.89
C TYR A 469 -8.31 22.48 -2.02
N PRO A 470 -7.99 23.51 -2.83
CA PRO A 470 -8.89 24.00 -3.86
C PRO A 470 -9.18 22.89 -4.88
N ASP A 471 -10.35 23.00 -5.52
CA ASP A 471 -10.79 21.98 -6.47
C ASP A 471 -9.90 21.94 -7.72
N PRO A 472 -9.68 20.78 -8.34
CA PRO A 472 -9.01 20.73 -9.63
C PRO A 472 -9.85 21.40 -10.72
N VAL A 473 -9.19 21.87 -11.78
CA VAL A 473 -9.86 22.51 -12.93
C VAL A 473 -10.93 21.59 -13.51
N GLY A 474 -12.14 22.12 -13.69
CA GLY A 474 -13.28 21.37 -14.23
C GLY A 474 -14.13 20.66 -13.17
N PHE A 475 -13.78 20.71 -11.88
CA PHE A 475 -14.54 20.07 -10.81
C PHE A 475 -14.96 21.07 -9.72
N GLY A 476 -16.04 20.75 -9.02
CA GLY A 476 -16.52 21.52 -7.87
C GLY A 476 -16.74 22.99 -8.21
N GLU A 477 -16.14 23.88 -7.42
CA GLU A 477 -16.22 25.34 -7.62
C GLU A 477 -15.49 25.81 -8.89
N ASN A 478 -14.56 24.99 -9.41
CA ASN A 478 -13.77 25.27 -10.60
C ASN A 478 -14.36 24.67 -11.88
N GLN A 479 -15.59 24.16 -11.83
CA GLN A 479 -16.34 23.78 -13.03
C GLN A 479 -16.90 25.06 -13.67
N ALA A 480 -16.53 25.31 -14.93
CA ALA A 480 -17.11 26.43 -15.68
C ALA A 480 -18.64 26.29 -15.67
N ALA A 481 -19.34 27.38 -15.35
CA ALA A 481 -20.81 27.38 -15.39
C ALA A 481 -21.24 26.81 -16.75
N PRO A 482 -22.21 25.87 -16.77
CA PRO A 482 -22.69 25.31 -18.04
C PRO A 482 -23.05 26.49 -18.93
N GLN A 483 -22.34 26.62 -20.05
CA GLN A 483 -22.64 27.65 -21.04
C GLN A 483 -24.06 27.34 -21.50
N ASN A 484 -25.05 28.08 -20.98
CA ASN A 484 -26.43 27.89 -21.36
C ASN A 484 -26.48 28.07 -22.88
N PRO A 485 -26.79 27.02 -23.65
CA PRO A 485 -26.79 27.08 -25.11
C PRO A 485 -27.97 27.91 -25.67
N GLU A 486 -28.63 28.71 -24.83
CA GLU A 486 -29.88 29.42 -25.15
C GLU A 486 -29.69 30.92 -25.42
N ASP A 487 -28.46 31.46 -25.39
CA ASP A 487 -28.21 32.85 -25.82
C ASP A 487 -27.38 32.92 -27.11
N ASP A 488 -27.51 31.91 -27.98
CA ASP A 488 -27.27 32.10 -29.41
C ASP A 488 -28.45 32.91 -29.94
N GLY A 489 -28.34 34.22 -29.74
CA GLY A 489 -29.34 35.22 -30.06
C GLY A 489 -30.03 34.93 -31.38
N VAL A 490 -31.30 34.54 -31.31
CA VAL A 490 -32.23 34.75 -32.41
C VAL A 490 -32.15 36.25 -32.71
N PRO A 491 -31.62 36.67 -33.88
CA PRO A 491 -31.58 38.07 -34.21
C PRO A 491 -33.02 38.56 -34.23
N SER A 492 -33.36 39.40 -33.24
CA SER A 492 -34.65 40.07 -33.13
C SER A 492 -34.84 40.92 -34.39
N SER A 493 -35.46 40.30 -35.39
CA SER A 493 -35.87 40.95 -36.62
C SER A 493 -37.22 41.60 -36.29
N ALA A 494 -37.16 42.80 -35.73
CA ALA A 494 -38.34 43.65 -35.59
C ALA A 494 -38.59 44.42 -36.91
N PRO A 495 -39.86 44.58 -37.33
CA PRO A 495 -40.27 45.06 -38.66
C PRO A 495 -40.11 46.58 -38.88
#